data_AF-A0A6N8IS59-F1
#
_entry.id   AF-A0A6N8IS59-F1
#
_cell.length_a   1.000
_cell.length_b   1.000
_cell.length_c   1.000
_cell.angle_alpha   90.00
_cell.angle_beta   90.00
_cell.angle_gamma   90.00
#
_symmetry.space_group_name_H-M   'P 1'
#
loop_
_entity.id
_entity.type
_entity.pdbx_description
1 polymer ?
#
loop_
_entity_poly.entity_id
_entity_poly.type
_entity_poly.pdbx_seq_one_letter_code
_entity_poly.pdbx_strand_id
1 'polypeptide(L)'
;MEWISFENRTTIGQTGSESGVIVRDSEHPLGARITLEKDGSVAPYSITCGIYGCMVHTRFFSAEQEASQQFDLMAAELESILKDSGSGNDLLDPVGRFVEQFP
;
A
#
# COMPACT_ATOMS: atom_id res chain seq x y z
N MET A 1 -5.64 -11.75 -9.71
CA MET A 1 -6.90 -11.19 -9.18
C MET A 1 -6.71 -9.69 -9.14
N GLU A 2 -7.78 -8.91 -9.23
CA GLU A 2 -7.65 -7.45 -9.22
C GLU A 2 -7.76 -6.91 -7.78
N TRP A 3 -7.15 -5.76 -7.55
CA TRP A 3 -7.35 -4.97 -6.33
C TRP A 3 -8.83 -4.57 -6.20
N ILE A 4 -9.38 -4.74 -5.01
CA ILE A 4 -10.76 -4.33 -4.67
C ILE A 4 -10.75 -3.20 -3.65
N SER A 5 -11.81 -2.40 -3.60
CA SER A 5 -11.93 -1.38 -2.55
C SER A 5 -12.02 -2.03 -1.18
N PHE A 6 -11.19 -1.56 -0.23
CA PHE A 6 -11.21 -2.07 1.13
C PHE A 6 -12.53 -1.72 1.83
N GLU A 7 -13.09 -2.69 2.57
CA GLU A 7 -14.35 -2.56 3.32
C GLU A 7 -15.48 -1.82 2.57
N ASN A 8 -15.66 -2.10 1.27
CA ASN A 8 -16.66 -1.44 0.43
C ASN A 8 -16.57 0.10 0.46
N ARG A 9 -15.35 0.66 0.53
CA ARG A 9 -15.05 2.10 0.60
C ARG A 9 -15.54 2.81 1.87
N THR A 10 -15.96 2.07 2.90
CA THR A 10 -16.41 2.68 4.16
C THR A 10 -15.30 3.46 4.86
N THR A 11 -14.02 3.12 4.62
CA THR A 11 -12.85 3.82 5.14
C THR A 11 -12.53 5.15 4.44
N ILE A 12 -13.07 5.40 3.24
CA ILE A 12 -12.79 6.64 2.51
C ILE A 12 -13.36 7.84 3.27
N GLY A 13 -12.53 8.87 3.45
CA GLY A 13 -12.87 10.06 4.24
C GLY A 13 -12.65 9.90 5.75
N GLN A 14 -12.32 8.70 6.23
CA GLN A 14 -11.89 8.50 7.62
C GLN A 14 -10.42 8.85 7.82
N THR A 15 -10.01 8.94 9.08
CA THR A 15 -8.60 9.12 9.46
C THR A 15 -7.84 7.81 9.30
N GLY A 16 -6.71 7.85 8.59
CA GLY A 16 -5.82 6.72 8.41
C GLY A 16 -4.70 6.65 9.46
N SER A 17 -3.77 5.71 9.23
CA SER A 17 -2.63 5.43 10.10
C SER A 17 -1.71 6.63 10.33
N GLU A 18 -1.53 7.47 9.32
CA GLU A 18 -0.62 8.63 9.36
C GLU A 18 -1.35 9.93 9.74
N SER A 19 -2.53 9.79 10.36
CA SER A 19 -3.41 10.87 10.77
C SER A 19 -3.96 11.72 9.62
N GLY A 20 -3.84 11.26 8.37
CA GLY A 20 -4.42 11.92 7.20
C GLY A 20 -5.83 11.42 6.90
N VAL A 21 -6.49 12.04 5.93
CA VAL A 21 -7.77 11.60 5.39
C VAL A 21 -7.53 10.56 4.30
N ILE A 22 -8.12 9.38 4.44
CA ILE A 22 -8.03 8.32 3.43
C ILE A 22 -8.74 8.75 2.15
N VAL A 23 -8.01 8.76 1.04
CA VAL A 23 -8.53 9.10 -0.30
C VAL A 23 -8.53 7.91 -1.27
N ARG A 24 -7.68 6.91 -1.04
CA ARG A 24 -7.72 5.61 -1.75
C ARG A 24 -7.41 4.51 -0.75
N ASP A 25 -8.14 3.39 -0.84
CA ASP A 25 -7.93 2.24 0.04
C ASP A 25 -8.33 0.97 -0.70
N SER A 26 -7.36 0.10 -0.91
CA SER A 26 -7.51 -1.10 -1.72
C SER A 26 -6.93 -2.31 -1.01
N GLU A 27 -7.59 -3.45 -1.16
CA GLU A 27 -7.14 -4.75 -0.67
C GLU A 27 -7.04 -5.74 -1.83
N HIS A 28 -6.04 -6.60 -1.75
CA HIS A 28 -5.82 -7.69 -2.68
C HIS A 28 -6.22 -9.02 -2.01
N PRO A 29 -7.00 -9.89 -2.67
CA PRO A 29 -7.50 -11.14 -2.07
C PRO A 29 -6.42 -12.14 -1.60
N LEU A 30 -5.18 -11.97 -2.06
CA LEU A 30 -4.02 -12.74 -1.59
C LEU A 30 -3.41 -12.22 -0.28
N GLY A 31 -4.03 -11.21 0.36
CA GLY A 31 -3.66 -10.76 1.70
C GLY A 31 -2.74 -9.55 1.74
N ALA A 32 -3.03 -8.52 0.94
CA ALA A 32 -2.32 -7.24 1.04
C ALA A 32 -3.29 -6.06 1.02
N ARG A 33 -2.90 -4.94 1.61
CA ARG A 33 -3.65 -3.68 1.61
C ARG A 33 -2.73 -2.52 1.28
N ILE A 34 -3.25 -1.51 0.60
CA ILE A 34 -2.56 -0.26 0.30
C ILE A 34 -3.54 0.91 0.42
N THR A 35 -3.11 1.94 1.13
CA THR A 35 -3.93 3.09 1.50
C THR A 35 -3.17 4.37 1.17
N LEU A 36 -3.80 5.31 0.47
CA LEU A 36 -3.32 6.67 0.25
C LEU A 36 -4.09 7.61 1.17
N GLU A 37 -3.36 8.33 2.00
CA GLU A 37 -3.87 9.40 2.86
C GLU A 37 -3.41 10.76 2.34
N LYS A 38 -4.23 11.80 2.54
CA LYS A 38 -3.86 13.20 2.33
C LYS A 38 -3.95 13.98 3.64
N ASP A 39 -3.31 15.15 3.68
CA ASP A 39 -3.34 16.06 4.83
C ASP A 39 -2.85 15.38 6.13
N GLY A 40 -1.82 14.53 6.00
CA GLY A 40 -1.23 13.80 7.12
C GLY A 40 -0.35 14.68 8.03
N SER A 41 0.00 14.14 9.20
CA SER A 41 0.77 14.88 10.21
C SER A 41 2.26 15.07 9.87
N VAL A 42 2.83 14.12 9.12
CA VAL A 42 4.25 14.11 8.73
C VAL A 42 4.47 14.75 7.35
N ALA A 43 3.60 14.44 6.39
CA ALA A 43 3.67 14.94 5.03
C ALA A 43 2.27 15.12 4.42
N PRO A 44 2.13 15.95 3.37
CA PRO A 44 0.84 16.20 2.71
C PRO A 44 0.17 14.94 2.17
N TYR A 45 0.94 13.93 1.75
CA TYR A 45 0.42 12.65 1.31
C TYR A 45 1.26 11.52 1.89
N SER A 46 0.63 10.40 2.21
CA SER A 46 1.32 9.18 2.61
C SER A 46 0.67 7.95 2.00
N ILE A 47 1.49 6.96 1.68
CA ILE A 47 1.03 5.65 1.23
C ILE A 47 1.48 4.64 2.27
N THR A 48 0.53 4.01 2.94
CA THR A 48 0.78 2.88 3.84
C THR A 48 0.32 1.61 3.16
N CYS A 49 1.19 0.61 3.06
CA CYS A 49 0.86 -0.70 2.52
C CYS A 49 1.42 -1.84 3.37
N GLY A 50 0.93 -3.04 3.13
CA GLY A 50 1.45 -4.22 3.80
C GLY A 50 0.94 -5.53 3.21
N ILE A 51 1.70 -6.59 3.45
CA ILE A 51 1.28 -7.98 3.26
C ILE A 51 0.98 -8.53 4.65
N TYR A 52 -0.23 -9.03 4.85
CA TYR A 52 -0.70 -9.44 6.18
C TYR A 52 0.20 -10.53 6.79
N GLY A 53 0.65 -10.29 8.02
CA GLY A 53 1.56 -11.19 8.73
C GLY A 53 3.02 -11.15 8.27
N CYS A 54 3.38 -10.28 7.31
CA CYS A 54 4.73 -10.19 6.77
C CYS A 54 5.35 -8.80 6.94
N MET A 55 4.72 -7.75 6.39
CA MET A 55 5.29 -6.39 6.44
C MET A 55 4.22 -5.30 6.50
N VAL A 56 4.62 -4.15 7.03
CA VAL A 56 3.95 -2.87 6.88
C VAL A 56 5.02 -1.85 6.48
N HIS A 57 4.72 -1.01 5.50
CA HIS A 57 5.64 -0.05 4.93
C HIS A 57 4.90 1.23 4.56
N THR A 58 5.50 2.38 4.89
CA THR A 58 4.90 3.69 4.69
C THR A 58 5.87 4.63 3.98
N ARG A 59 5.36 5.34 2.97
CA ARG A 59 6.09 6.37 2.23
C ARG A 59 5.39 7.71 2.29
N PHE A 60 6.17 8.77 2.23
CA PHE A 60 5.70 10.14 2.35
C PHE A 60 5.99 10.94 1.08
N PHE A 61 5.03 11.76 0.67
CA PHE A 61 5.12 12.55 -0.56
C PHE A 61 4.62 13.98 -0.33
N SER A 62 5.18 14.92 -1.09
CA SER A 62 4.75 16.33 -1.05
C SER A 62 3.69 16.69 -2.10
N ALA A 63 3.45 15.83 -3.10
CA ALA A 63 2.57 16.11 -4.23
C ALA A 63 1.59 14.96 -4.51
N GLU A 64 0.33 15.30 -4.76
CA GLU A 64 -0.75 14.34 -5.04
C GLU A 64 -0.49 13.47 -6.26
N GLN A 65 0.00 14.10 -7.33
CA GLN A 65 0.24 13.42 -8.60
C GLN A 65 1.33 12.36 -8.46
N GLU A 66 2.41 12.69 -7.74
CA GLU A 66 3.49 11.76 -7.46
C GLU A 66 3.00 10.62 -6.57
N ALA A 67 2.31 10.93 -5.47
CA ALA A 67 1.73 9.92 -4.58
C ALA A 67 0.76 8.97 -5.32
N SER A 68 -0.08 9.52 -6.21
CA SER A 68 -1.01 8.71 -6.99
C SER A 68 -0.30 7.76 -7.97
N GLN A 69 0.76 8.22 -8.63
CA GLN A 69 1.57 7.37 -9.51
C GLN A 69 2.31 6.29 -8.72
N GLN A 70 2.89 6.66 -7.57
CA GLN A 70 3.61 5.73 -6.70
C GLN A 70 2.68 4.68 -6.09
N PHE A 71 1.44 5.04 -5.77
CA PHE A 71 0.42 4.08 -5.33
C PHE A 71 0.23 2.97 -6.35
N ASP A 72 0.07 3.33 -7.64
CA ASP A 72 -0.17 2.35 -8.70
C ASP A 72 1.05 1.44 -8.92
N LEU A 73 2.26 2.00 -8.86
CA LEU A 73 3.51 1.25 -8.96
C LEU A 73 3.69 0.28 -7.77
N MET A 74 3.48 0.76 -6.55
CA MET A 74 3.59 -0.06 -5.34
C MET A 74 2.53 -1.18 -5.34
N ALA A 75 1.29 -0.89 -5.75
CA ALA A 75 0.23 -1.88 -5.86
C ALA A 75 0.56 -2.99 -6.89
N ALA A 76 1.16 -2.62 -8.03
CA ALA A 76 1.59 -3.59 -9.05
C ALA A 76 2.72 -4.50 -8.53
N GLU A 77 3.72 -3.94 -7.83
CA GLU A 77 4.82 -4.73 -7.26
C GLU A 77 4.36 -5.65 -6.12
N LEU A 78 3.47 -5.16 -5.22
CA LEU A 78 2.83 -6.00 -4.21
C LEU A 78 2.07 -7.17 -4.86
N GLU A 79 1.32 -6.92 -5.94
CA GLU A 79 0.61 -7.97 -6.67
C GLU A 79 1.57 -9.00 -7.28
N SER A 80 2.72 -8.56 -7.79
CA SER A 80 3.78 -9.44 -8.30
C SER A 80 4.31 -10.38 -7.21
N ILE A 81 4.66 -9.83 -6.04
CA ILE A 81 5.15 -10.59 -4.88
C ILE A 81 4.13 -11.64 -4.42
N LEU A 82 2.85 -11.27 -4.36
CA LEU A 82 1.77 -12.17 -3.92
C LEU A 82 1.50 -13.31 -4.92
N LYS A 83 1.70 -13.09 -6.22
CA LYS A 83 1.51 -14.13 -7.24
C LYS A 83 2.66 -15.14 -7.25
N ASP A 84 3.88 -14.68 -7.04
CA ASP A 84 5.07 -15.53 -7.05
C ASP A 84 5.18 -16.43 -5.80
N SER A 85 4.64 -15.96 -4.67
CA SER A 85 4.67 -16.66 -3.38
C SER A 85 3.73 -17.85 -3.26
N GLY A 86 2.84 -18.08 -4.23
CA GLY A 86 1.99 -19.28 -4.31
C GLY A 86 2.75 -20.60 -4.50
N SER A 87 4.08 -20.55 -4.71
CA SER A 87 4.93 -21.70 -5.05
C SER A 87 5.92 -22.12 -3.95
N GLY A 88 6.12 -21.32 -2.90
CA GLY A 88 7.07 -21.62 -1.83
C GLY A 88 7.18 -20.49 -0.81
N ASN A 89 7.23 -20.85 0.47
CA ASN A 89 7.04 -20.00 1.65
C ASN A 89 8.07 -18.87 1.92
N ASP A 90 8.81 -18.38 0.92
CA ASP A 90 9.84 -17.35 1.12
C ASP A 90 9.46 -15.99 0.53
N LEU A 91 8.72 -15.23 1.33
CA LEU A 91 8.36 -13.84 1.04
C LEU A 91 9.47 -12.84 1.41
N LEU A 92 10.52 -13.27 2.14
CA LEU A 92 11.46 -12.34 2.76
C LEU A 92 12.30 -11.60 1.72
N ASP A 93 12.87 -12.32 0.74
CA ASP A 93 13.70 -11.72 -0.31
C ASP A 93 12.91 -10.74 -1.21
N PRO A 94 11.73 -11.11 -1.76
CA PRO A 94 10.92 -10.15 -2.54
C PRO A 94 10.47 -8.93 -1.74
N VAL A 95 10.12 -9.11 -0.46
CA VAL A 95 9.72 -8.00 0.42
C VAL A 95 10.90 -7.07 0.73
N GLY A 96 12.09 -7.63 0.95
CA GLY A 96 13.31 -6.83 1.11
C GLY A 96 13.56 -5.93 -0.11
N ARG A 97 13.47 -6.51 -1.32
CA ARG A 97 13.59 -5.73 -2.57
C ARG A 97 12.51 -4.68 -2.73
N PHE A 98 11.28 -4.96 -2.30
CA PHE A 98 10.19 -3.98 -2.32
C PHE A 98 10.53 -2.76 -1.47
N VAL A 99 11.00 -2.96 -0.24
CA VAL A 99 11.36 -1.86 0.67
C VAL A 99 12.56 -1.07 0.15
N GLU A 100 13.51 -1.73 -0.51
CA GLU A 100 14.66 -1.03 -1.13
C GLU A 100 14.26 -0.22 -2.37
N GLN A 101 13.33 -0.73 -3.18
CA GLN A 101 12.81 -0.06 -4.38
C GLN A 101 11.92 1.13 -4.02
N PHE A 102 11.16 1.02 -2.93
CA PHE A 102 10.25 2.03 -2.44
C PHE A 102 10.69 2.47 -1.04
N PRO A 103 11.67 3.36 -0.92
CA PRO A 103 12.15 3.85 0.38
C PRO A 103 11.24 4.93 0.98
#